data_AF-A0A1B6H6U4-F1
#
_entry.id   AF-A0A1B6H6U4-F1
#
_cell.length_a   1.000
_cell.length_b   1.000
_cell.length_c   1.000
_cell.angle_alpha   90.00
_cell.angle_beta   90.00
_cell.angle_gamma   90.00
#
_symmetry.space_group_name_H-M   'P 1'
#
loop_
_entity.id
_entity.type
_entity.pdbx_description
1 polymer ?
#
loop_
_entity_poly.entity_id
_entity_poly.type
_entity_poly.pdbx_seq_one_letter_code
_entity_poly.pdbx_strand_id
1 'polypeptide(L)'
;NRLFGSMLKINLSDIRNVTKRRFMLQHVGCEVEYNGLSYPGIQSLFLSFPRQYERDRFYSTLMSQPTLSLADLDRERMTLCWQNGMLSNYEYLLYLNSEADRTFNDLTQYPVFPW
;
A
#
# COMPACT_ATOMS: atom_id res chain seq x y z
N ASN A 1 -23.28 -7.35 -26.04
CA ASN A 1 -22.55 -8.13 -25.00
C ASN A 1 -21.12 -7.63 -24.73
N ARG A 2 -20.88 -6.31 -24.59
CA ARG A 2 -19.56 -5.75 -24.22
C ARG A 2 -19.73 -4.71 -23.10
N LEU A 3 -20.06 -5.16 -21.89
CA LEU A 3 -20.20 -4.29 -20.70
C LEU A 3 -19.32 -4.71 -19.52
N PHE A 4 -18.35 -5.60 -19.72
CA PHE A 4 -17.35 -5.86 -18.68
C PHE A 4 -16.12 -5.00 -18.98
N GLY A 5 -15.94 -3.96 -18.16
CA GLY A 5 -14.68 -3.22 -18.08
C GLY A 5 -13.52 -4.17 -17.81
N SER A 6 -12.30 -3.74 -18.15
CA SER A 6 -11.07 -4.50 -17.91
C SER A 6 -11.04 -5.05 -16.48
N MET A 7 -11.06 -6.38 -16.36
CA MET A 7 -11.02 -7.07 -15.07
C MET A 7 -9.57 -7.15 -14.59
N LEU A 8 -9.25 -6.45 -13.51
CA LEU A 8 -7.98 -6.60 -12.81
C LEU A 8 -8.03 -7.86 -11.94
N LYS A 9 -7.08 -8.77 -12.14
CA LYS A 9 -6.87 -9.97 -11.31
C LYS A 9 -5.50 -9.88 -10.67
N ILE A 10 -5.45 -9.99 -9.34
CA ILE A 10 -4.22 -9.98 -8.55
C ILE A 10 -4.15 -11.32 -7.83
N ASN A 11 -3.04 -12.05 -7.99
CA ASN A 11 -2.80 -13.26 -7.21
C ASN A 11 -2.37 -12.86 -5.78
N LEU A 12 -2.88 -13.56 -4.77
CA LEU A 12 -2.51 -13.31 -3.38
C LEU A 12 -1.01 -13.48 -3.13
N SER A 13 -0.34 -14.39 -3.86
CA SER A 13 1.10 -14.58 -3.77
C SER A 13 1.92 -13.39 -4.27
N ASP A 14 1.32 -12.53 -5.09
CA ASP A 14 1.98 -11.36 -5.68
C ASP A 14 1.83 -10.11 -4.80
N ILE A 15 0.95 -10.14 -3.79
CA ILE A 15 0.76 -9.04 -2.85
C ILE A 15 2.00 -8.94 -1.95
N ARG A 16 2.54 -7.73 -1.84
CA ARG A 16 3.76 -7.42 -1.07
C ARG A 16 3.48 -6.65 0.19
N ASN A 17 2.44 -5.82 0.16
CA ASN A 17 2.07 -5.01 1.31
C ASN A 17 0.57 -4.71 1.26
N VAL A 18 -0.03 -4.58 2.43
CA VAL A 18 -1.41 -4.13 2.58
C VAL A 18 -1.44 -3.13 3.73
N THR A 19 -1.84 -1.91 3.42
CA THR A 19 -1.80 -0.81 4.38
C THR A 19 -3.20 -0.25 4.58
N LYS A 20 -3.62 -0.15 5.84
CA LYS A 20 -4.80 0.61 6.20
C LYS A 20 -4.53 2.09 5.96
N ARG A 21 -5.41 2.78 5.24
CA ARG A 21 -5.27 4.19 4.89
C ARG A 21 -6.42 5.03 5.44
N ARG A 22 -6.22 6.35 5.46
CA ARG A 22 -7.31 7.33 5.53
C ARG A 22 -7.68 7.79 4.13
N PHE A 23 -8.96 8.08 3.92
CA PHE A 23 -9.47 8.75 2.71
C PHE A 23 -10.46 9.81 3.16
N MET A 24 -10.32 11.05 2.66
CA MET A 24 -11.10 12.19 3.15
C MET A 24 -11.05 12.33 4.70
N LEU A 25 -9.88 12.06 5.29
CA LEU A 25 -9.61 12.05 6.74
C LEU A 25 -10.40 11.01 7.55
N GLN A 26 -11.05 10.04 6.90
CA GLN A 26 -11.76 8.95 7.57
C GLN A 26 -10.99 7.63 7.43
N HIS A 27 -11.07 6.74 8.42
CA HIS A 27 -10.41 5.42 8.43
C HIS A 27 -11.12 4.40 7.51
N VAL A 28 -11.33 4.78 6.26
CA VAL A 28 -12.09 4.03 5.26
C VAL A 28 -11.26 3.66 4.04
N GLY A 29 -9.95 3.90 4.05
CA GLY A 29 -9.04 3.51 2.98
C GLY A 29 -8.31 2.19 3.27
N CYS A 30 -7.98 1.46 2.20
CA CYS A 30 -7.01 0.36 2.22
C CYS A 30 -6.23 0.39 0.91
N GLU A 31 -4.92 0.22 1.00
CA GLU A 31 -4.04 0.15 -0.16
C GLU A 31 -3.40 -1.23 -0.23
N VAL A 32 -3.37 -1.81 -1.43
CA VAL A 32 -2.79 -3.13 -1.71
C VAL A 32 -1.69 -2.96 -2.74
N GLU A 33 -0.45 -3.23 -2.33
CA GLU A 33 0.71 -3.22 -3.21
C GLU A 33 1.03 -4.63 -3.68
N TYR A 34 1.25 -4.80 -4.97
CA TYR A 34 1.48 -6.10 -5.59
C TYR A 34 2.46 -6.01 -6.74
N ASN A 35 3.10 -7.13 -7.06
CA ASN A 35 3.95 -7.22 -8.24
C ASN A 35 3.10 -7.23 -9.51
N GLY A 36 3.31 -6.27 -10.40
CA GLY A 36 2.61 -6.22 -11.68
C GLY A 36 2.96 -7.39 -12.60
N LEU A 37 1.96 -8.01 -13.23
CA LEU A 37 2.16 -9.06 -14.23
C LEU A 37 2.53 -8.49 -15.61
N SER A 38 2.00 -7.32 -15.96
CA SER A 38 2.12 -6.74 -17.32
C SER A 38 3.19 -5.64 -17.43
N TYR A 39 3.56 -5.02 -16.31
CA TYR A 39 4.58 -3.99 -16.26
C TYR A 39 5.49 -4.26 -15.07
N PRO A 40 6.83 -4.29 -15.26
CA PRO A 40 7.76 -4.50 -14.17
C PRO A 40 7.66 -3.35 -13.17
N GLY A 41 7.55 -3.69 -11.88
CA GLY A 41 7.43 -2.73 -10.80
C GLY A 41 6.34 -3.10 -9.79
N ILE A 42 6.36 -2.40 -8.66
CA ILE A 42 5.30 -2.47 -7.65
C ILE A 42 4.13 -1.64 -8.17
N GLN A 43 2.97 -2.28 -8.27
CA GLN A 43 1.70 -1.60 -8.54
C GLN A 43 0.93 -1.44 -7.23
N SER A 44 0.10 -0.40 -7.16
CA SER A 44 -0.73 -0.15 -5.99
C SER A 44 -2.19 0.02 -6.41
N LEU A 45 -3.08 -0.65 -5.68
CA LEU A 45 -4.53 -0.50 -5.77
C LEU A 45 -5.05 0.13 -4.48
N PHE A 46 -5.55 1.36 -4.60
CA PHE A 46 -6.21 2.06 -3.51
C PHE A 46 -7.73 1.81 -3.53
N LEU A 47 -8.26 1.35 -2.40
CA LEU A 47 -9.67 1.06 -2.20
C LEU A 47 -10.24 1.99 -1.13
N SER A 48 -11.34 2.67 -1.44
CA SER A 48 -12.15 3.38 -0.45
C SER A 48 -13.42 2.59 -0.16
N PHE A 49 -13.78 2.55 1.12
CA PHE A 49 -14.94 1.82 1.62
C PHE A 49 -16.00 2.81 2.12
N PRO A 50 -17.30 2.47 2.09
CA PRO A 50 -18.33 3.35 2.64
C PRO A 50 -18.19 3.55 4.16
N ARG A 51 -17.66 2.55 4.88
CA ARG A 51 -17.57 2.54 6.34
C ARG A 51 -16.30 1.85 6.82
N GLN A 52 -15.79 2.27 7.98
CA GLN A 52 -14.57 1.72 8.58
C GLN A 52 -14.67 0.21 8.85
N TYR A 53 -15.83 -0.28 9.31
CA TYR A 53 -15.98 -1.72 9.59
C TYR A 53 -15.87 -2.58 8.31
N GLU A 54 -16.27 -2.05 7.15
CA GLU A 54 -16.17 -2.77 5.87
C GLU A 54 -14.70 -2.88 5.45
N ARG A 55 -13.94 -1.78 5.58
CA ARG A 55 -12.48 -1.76 5.41
C ARG A 55 -11.80 -2.75 6.34
N ASP A 56 -12.12 -2.71 7.63
CA ASP A 56 -11.51 -3.59 8.64
C ASP A 56 -11.83 -5.07 8.39
N ARG A 57 -13.07 -5.38 7.98
CA ARG A 57 -13.47 -6.73 7.56
C ARG A 57 -12.65 -7.18 6.35
N PHE A 58 -12.58 -6.37 5.29
CA PHE A 58 -11.76 -6.68 4.11
C PHE A 58 -10.30 -6.96 4.50
N TYR A 59 -9.68 -6.07 5.27
CA TYR A 59 -8.31 -6.20 5.73
C TYR A 59 -8.10 -7.49 6.52
N SER A 60 -8.95 -7.77 7.52
CA SER A 60 -8.82 -8.96 8.36
C SER A 60 -8.96 -10.27 7.56
N THR A 61 -9.90 -10.32 6.62
CA THR A 61 -10.09 -11.49 5.73
C THR A 61 -8.92 -11.68 4.78
N LEU A 62 -8.31 -10.60 4.30
CA LEU A 62 -7.13 -10.68 3.45
C LEU A 62 -5.90 -11.15 4.25
N MET A 63 -5.67 -10.57 5.44
CA MET A 63 -4.55 -10.95 6.32
C MET A 63 -4.65 -12.40 6.82
N SER A 64 -5.85 -12.96 6.91
CA SER A 64 -6.03 -14.36 7.32
C SER A 64 -5.74 -15.37 6.20
N GLN A 65 -5.42 -14.92 4.97
CA GLN A 65 -5.15 -15.84 3.87
C GLN A 65 -3.78 -16.49 4.02
N PRO A 66 -3.68 -17.83 3.96
CA PRO A 66 -2.42 -18.55 4.20
C PRO A 66 -1.36 -18.31 3.12
N THR A 67 -1.78 -17.92 1.91
CA THR A 67 -0.88 -17.64 0.79
C THR A 67 -0.30 -16.23 0.83
N LEU A 68 -0.79 -15.38 1.73
CA LEU A 68 -0.32 -14.02 1.89
C LEU A 68 0.90 -14.00 2.81
N SER A 69 2.07 -13.69 2.25
CA SER A 69 3.33 -13.54 2.99
C SER A 69 3.83 -12.11 2.80
N LEU A 70 3.54 -11.26 3.77
CA LEU A 70 3.96 -9.86 3.76
C LEU A 70 5.27 -9.72 4.51
N ALA A 71 6.17 -8.87 4.00
CA ALA A 71 7.36 -8.51 4.73
C ALA A 71 6.97 -7.63 5.92
N ASP A 72 7.44 -7.97 7.11
CA ASP A 72 7.30 -7.09 8.27
C ASP A 72 8.33 -5.95 8.14
N LEU A 73 7.84 -4.76 7.82
CA LEU A 73 8.65 -3.55 7.66
C LEU A 73 8.70 -2.83 9.00
N ASP A 74 9.58 -3.30 9.87
CA ASP A 74 9.84 -2.67 11.15
C ASP A 74 10.45 -1.25 10.98
N ARG A 75 9.95 -0.29 11.75
CA ARG A 75 10.36 1.12 11.74
C ARG A 75 11.81 1.29 12.14
N GLU A 76 12.24 0.57 13.16
CA GLU A 76 13.62 0.66 13.66
C GLU A 76 14.59 0.12 12.60
N ARG A 77 14.24 -1.03 12.01
CA ARG A 77 14.98 -1.60 10.87
C ARG A 77 15.10 -0.64 9.69
N MET A 78 14.01 0.00 9.26
CA MET A 78 14.04 0.94 8.13
C MET A 78 14.94 2.15 8.43
N THR A 79 14.86 2.67 9.65
CA THR A 79 15.72 3.78 10.12
C THR A 79 17.19 3.38 10.13
N LEU A 80 17.52 2.18 10.64
CA LEU A 80 18.88 1.66 10.65
C LEU A 80 19.44 1.43 9.24
N CYS A 81 18.63 0.89 8.33
CA CYS A 81 19.04 0.71 6.94
C CYS A 81 19.38 2.06 6.27
N TRP A 82 18.58 3.09 6.51
CA TRP A 82 18.87 4.45 6.03
C TRP A 82 20.16 5.03 6.64
N GLN A 83 20.32 4.95 7.98
CA GLN A 83 21.52 5.43 8.67
C GLN A 83 22.80 4.75 8.19
N ASN A 84 22.73 3.47 7.83
CA ASN A 84 23.84 2.70 7.30
C ASN A 84 24.03 2.85 5.77
N GLY A 85 23.25 3.71 5.10
CA GLY A 85 23.35 3.94 3.65
C GLY A 85 22.83 2.80 2.78
N MET A 86 22.10 1.83 3.36
CA MET A 86 21.44 0.75 2.62
C MET A 86 20.16 1.23 1.91
N LEU A 87 19.57 2.32 2.41
CA LEU A 87 18.48 3.04 1.75
C LEU A 87 18.97 4.45 1.40
N SER A 88 18.64 4.90 0.20
CA SER A 88 18.81 6.30 -0.18
C SER A 88 17.89 7.21 0.64
N ASN A 89 18.23 8.50 0.71
CA ASN A 89 17.36 9.51 1.31
C ASN A 89 15.97 9.52 0.66
N TYR A 90 15.90 9.31 -0.65
CA TYR A 90 14.64 9.25 -1.38
C TYR A 90 13.77 8.07 -0.93
N GLU A 91 14.34 6.86 -0.84
CA GLU A 91 13.62 5.66 -0.40
C GLU A 91 13.14 5.78 1.05
N TYR A 92 13.98 6.32 1.94
CA TYR A 92 13.59 6.52 3.33
C TYR A 92 12.51 7.59 3.48
N LEU A 93 12.57 8.68 2.71
CA LEU A 93 11.49 9.68 2.68
C LEU A 93 10.20 9.10 2.11
N LEU A 94 10.25 8.25 1.09
CA LEU A 94 9.07 7.53 0.60
C LEU A 94 8.46 6.64 1.69
N TYR A 95 9.32 5.91 2.42
CA TYR A 95 8.89 5.11 3.56
C TYR A 95 8.17 5.97 4.62
N LEU A 96 8.75 7.09 5.04
CA LEU A 96 8.14 8.02 6.00
C LEU A 96 6.82 8.61 5.49
N ASN A 97 6.75 8.95 4.21
CA ASN A 97 5.51 9.42 3.58
C ASN A 97 4.42 8.34 3.67
N SER A 98 4.75 7.09 3.34
CA SER A 98 3.83 5.97 3.46
C SER A 98 3.36 5.77 4.91
N GLU A 99 4.27 5.78 5.89
CA GLU A 99 3.89 5.67 7.31
C GLU A 99 2.99 6.82 7.79
N ALA A 100 3.05 7.97 7.12
CA ALA A 100 2.22 9.15 7.39
C ALA A 100 0.88 9.15 6.64
N ASP A 101 0.42 8.00 6.12
CA ASP A 101 -0.80 7.84 5.30
C ASP A 101 -0.75 8.54 3.93
N ARG A 102 0.44 8.84 3.39
CA ARG A 102 0.56 9.45 2.06
C ARG A 102 0.74 8.41 0.97
N THR A 103 0.11 8.64 -0.17
CA THR A 103 0.18 7.74 -1.34
C THR A 103 0.06 8.51 -2.64
N PHE A 104 0.68 8.00 -3.69
CA PHE A 104 0.52 8.52 -5.05
C PHE A 104 -0.91 8.40 -5.58
N ASN A 105 -1.74 7.54 -4.99
CA ASN A 105 -3.12 7.29 -5.41
C ASN A 105 -4.15 8.27 -4.83
N ASP A 106 -3.76 9.12 -3.87
CA ASP A 106 -4.62 10.16 -3.31
C ASP A 106 -3.92 11.52 -3.46
N LEU A 107 -4.39 12.32 -4.41
CA LEU A 107 -3.84 13.65 -4.70
C LEU A 107 -3.93 14.61 -3.50
N THR A 108 -4.86 14.39 -2.57
CA THR A 108 -5.00 15.22 -1.37
C THR A 108 -4.02 14.84 -0.27
N GLN A 109 -3.42 13.65 -0.36
CA GLN A 109 -2.44 13.08 0.56
C GLN A 109 -1.19 12.61 -0.18
N TYR A 110 -0.73 13.38 -1.17
CA TYR A 110 0.44 13.02 -1.98
C TYR A 110 1.74 13.06 -1.14
N PRO A 111 2.76 12.24 -1.47
CA PRO A 111 4.07 12.31 -0.83
C PRO A 111 4.71 13.70 -0.91
N VAL A 112 5.36 14.11 0.17
CA VAL A 112 6.06 15.40 0.29
C VAL A 112 7.56 15.20 0.45
N PHE A 113 8.33 16.08 -0.17
CA PHE A 113 9.79 16.09 -0.12
C PHE A 113 10.29 17.51 0.19
N PRO A 114 11.42 17.64 0.91
CA PRO A 114 12.06 18.94 1.10
C PRO A 114 12.64 19.46 -0.23
N TRP A 115 12.80 20.79 -0.30
CA TRP A 115 13.44 21.49 -1.42
C TRP A 115 14.96 21.40 -1.35
#